data_AF-A0A954UFY0-F1
#
_entry.id   AF-A0A954UFY0-F1
#
_cell.length_a   1.000
_cell.length_b   1.000
_cell.length_c   1.000
_cell.angle_alpha   90.00
_cell.angle_beta   90.00
_cell.angle_gamma   90.00
#
_symmetry.space_group_name_H-M   'P 1'
#
loop_
_entity.id
_entity.type
_entity.pdbx_description
1 polymer ?
#
loop_
_entity_poly.entity_id
_entity_poly.type
_entity_poly.pdbx_seq_one_letter_code
_entity_poly.pdbx_strand_id
1 'polypeptide(L)'
;SGRGRMRRLADGKEVELTDRQSAVATFDTAEPMKPARPAPPPPQWTQDFREPPPPNCKGHWQPARDGQPAMVTAVPCIAGRDADDRPVIHYGITARAAPTAASHGLVTLTPTSRLRVRYRVASDSNVRIMLGLQKPNGGFGGNFQVWLAADEVSRLLTTEPSTSDASWQSLDIPIAEFEPLIDHIPRPPNNAQVSLVFVATTSIEAGLEVAELSITP
;
A
#
# COMPACT_ATOMS: atom_id res chain seq x y z
N SER A 1 30.53 -6.30 7.39
CA SER A 1 29.94 -5.64 6.21
C SER A 1 29.47 -6.72 5.25
N GLY A 2 28.20 -6.68 4.84
CA GLY A 2 27.65 -7.64 3.89
C GLY A 2 27.94 -7.19 2.46
N ARG A 3 28.40 -8.10 1.59
CA ARG A 3 28.42 -7.90 0.14
C ARG A 3 27.54 -8.93 -0.51
N GLY A 4 26.70 -8.49 -1.42
CA GLY A 4 25.86 -9.35 -2.25
C GLY A 4 26.25 -9.22 -3.71
N ARG A 5 25.92 -10.24 -4.51
CA ARG A 5 26.00 -10.16 -5.96
C ARG A 5 24.63 -10.42 -6.54
N MET A 6 24.20 -9.55 -7.44
CA MET A 6 22.95 -9.70 -8.16
C MET A 6 23.27 -9.97 -9.64
N ARG A 7 22.59 -10.96 -10.23
CA ARG A 7 22.70 -11.31 -11.64
C ARG A 7 21.35 -11.15 -12.32
N ARG A 8 21.29 -10.39 -13.41
CA ARG A 8 20.12 -10.37 -14.30
C ARG A 8 20.17 -11.62 -15.17
N LEU A 9 19.14 -12.46 -15.08
CA LEU A 9 19.11 -13.74 -15.81
C LEU A 9 18.96 -13.55 -17.32
N ALA A 10 18.31 -12.48 -17.76
CA ALA A 10 18.02 -12.21 -19.18
C ALA A 10 19.30 -12.03 -20.04
N ASP A 11 20.35 -11.42 -19.50
CA ASP A 11 21.61 -11.14 -20.22
C ASP A 11 22.87 -11.58 -19.45
N GLY A 12 22.71 -12.16 -18.27
CA GLY A 12 23.79 -12.59 -17.41
C GLY A 12 24.59 -11.46 -16.77
N LYS A 13 24.19 -10.20 -16.91
CA LYS A 13 24.90 -9.06 -16.31
C LYS A 13 24.91 -9.21 -14.79
N GLU A 14 26.04 -8.85 -14.17
CA GLU A 14 26.23 -8.91 -12.71
C GLU A 14 26.56 -7.53 -12.14
N VAL A 15 26.13 -7.30 -10.89
CA VAL A 15 26.54 -6.15 -10.08
C VAL A 15 26.82 -6.59 -8.65
N GLU A 16 27.86 -6.01 -8.06
CA GLU A 16 28.09 -6.13 -6.62
C GLU A 16 27.31 -5.06 -5.85
N LEU A 17 26.76 -5.46 -4.71
CA LEU A 17 25.96 -4.61 -3.83
C LEU A 17 26.59 -4.61 -2.44
N THR A 18 26.65 -3.43 -1.83
CA THR A 18 26.85 -3.31 -0.38
C THR A 18 25.52 -3.47 0.35
N ASP A 19 25.58 -3.61 1.68
CA ASP A 19 24.41 -3.68 2.58
C ASP A 19 23.49 -2.44 2.57
N ARG A 20 23.86 -1.37 1.86
CA ARG A 20 23.08 -0.14 1.69
C ARG A 20 22.79 0.20 0.23
N GLN A 21 22.97 -0.76 -0.67
CA GLN A 21 22.69 -0.58 -2.09
C GLN A 21 21.64 -1.57 -2.56
N SER A 22 20.84 -1.12 -3.51
CA SER A 22 19.95 -1.95 -4.30
C SER A 22 20.24 -1.77 -5.78
N ALA A 23 19.86 -2.75 -6.59
CA ALA A 23 19.79 -2.62 -8.03
C ALA A 23 18.49 -3.27 -8.50
N VAL A 24 18.01 -2.88 -9.68
CA VAL A 24 16.82 -3.49 -10.30
C VAL A 24 17.27 -4.32 -11.50
N ALA A 25 16.86 -5.59 -11.52
CA ALA A 25 16.98 -6.45 -12.70
C ALA A 25 15.66 -6.43 -13.46
N THR A 26 15.63 -5.74 -14.60
CA THR A 26 14.49 -5.68 -15.53
C THR A 26 14.59 -6.79 -16.57
N PHE A 27 13.48 -7.12 -17.23
CA PHE A 27 13.53 -7.98 -18.44
C PHE A 27 14.08 -7.23 -19.66
N ASP A 28 13.90 -5.91 -19.71
CA ASP A 28 14.53 -5.07 -20.74
C ASP A 28 16.04 -5.00 -20.49
N THR A 29 16.81 -5.64 -21.37
CA THR A 29 18.27 -5.71 -21.25
C THR A 29 18.96 -4.38 -21.58
N ALA A 30 18.29 -3.45 -22.26
CA ALA A 30 18.82 -2.12 -22.53
C ALA A 30 18.88 -1.26 -21.26
N GLU A 31 17.97 -1.49 -20.31
CA GLU A 31 17.95 -0.78 -19.03
C GLU A 31 19.20 -1.11 -18.18
N PRO A 32 19.87 -0.10 -17.60
CA PRO A 32 21.09 -0.30 -16.84
C PRO A 32 20.80 -0.91 -15.46
N MET A 33 21.24 -2.15 -15.26
CA MET A 33 21.38 -2.71 -13.91
C MET A 33 22.59 -2.06 -13.21
N LYS A 34 22.34 -1.10 -12.31
CA LYS A 34 23.38 -0.37 -11.54
C LYS A 34 23.04 -0.34 -10.04
N PRO A 35 24.03 -0.53 -9.15
CA PRO A 35 23.86 -0.27 -7.73
C PRO A 35 23.50 1.19 -7.47
N ALA A 36 22.49 1.43 -6.67
CA ALA A 36 22.14 2.74 -6.16
C ALA A 36 21.89 2.66 -4.66
N ARG A 37 22.23 3.74 -3.95
CA ARG A 37 21.76 3.92 -2.58
C ARG A 37 20.35 4.53 -2.66
N PRO A 38 19.34 3.89 -2.08
CA PRO A 38 17.98 4.44 -2.08
C PRO A 38 17.94 5.73 -1.27
N ALA A 39 17.23 6.72 -1.78
CA ALA A 39 16.80 7.85 -0.97
C ALA A 39 15.78 7.35 0.07
N PRO A 40 15.77 7.94 1.27
CA PRO A 40 14.70 7.70 2.22
C PRO A 40 13.36 8.16 1.62
N PRO A 41 12.24 7.44 1.88
CA PRO A 41 10.92 7.92 1.52
C PRO A 41 10.62 9.28 2.15
N PRO A 42 9.73 10.08 1.54
CA PRO A 42 9.31 11.35 2.12
C PRO A 42 8.65 11.15 3.50
N PRO A 43 8.58 12.20 4.34
CA PRO A 43 7.92 12.14 5.65
C PRO A 43 6.38 12.13 5.54
N GLN A 44 5.84 12.42 4.36
CA GLN A 44 4.41 12.38 4.05
C GLN A 44 4.21 11.88 2.63
N TRP A 45 3.06 11.27 2.38
CA TRP A 45 2.72 10.72 1.07
C TRP A 45 1.23 10.83 0.81
N THR A 46 0.85 11.14 -0.43
CA THR A 46 -0.54 11.21 -0.88
C THR A 46 -0.66 10.61 -2.27
N GLN A 47 -1.76 9.90 -2.50
CA GLN A 47 -2.22 9.43 -3.80
C GLN A 47 -3.70 9.78 -3.94
N ASP A 48 -3.97 10.84 -4.71
CA ASP A 48 -5.31 11.41 -4.96
C ASP A 48 -5.96 10.92 -6.27
N PHE A 49 -5.29 9.98 -6.95
CA PHE A 49 -5.74 9.32 -8.18
C PHE A 49 -6.17 10.25 -9.32
N ARG A 50 -5.76 11.53 -9.32
CA ARG A 50 -6.02 12.44 -10.45
C ARG A 50 -5.40 11.94 -11.76
N GLU A 51 -4.33 11.17 -11.64
CA GLU A 51 -3.67 10.43 -12.71
C GLU A 51 -3.76 8.92 -12.45
N PRO A 52 -3.66 8.08 -13.49
CA PRO A 52 -3.61 6.63 -13.33
C PRO A 52 -2.49 6.22 -12.35
N PRO A 53 -2.76 5.29 -11.42
CA PRO A 53 -1.73 4.83 -10.51
C PRO A 53 -0.62 4.07 -11.25
N PRO A 54 0.58 3.97 -10.68
CA PRO A 54 1.67 3.19 -11.25
C PRO A 54 1.26 1.73 -11.59
N PRO A 55 1.85 1.09 -12.62
CA PRO A 55 1.43 -0.24 -13.08
C PRO A 55 1.50 -1.37 -12.04
N ASN A 56 2.28 -1.21 -10.98
CA ASN A 56 2.39 -2.17 -9.89
C ASN A 56 1.28 -2.04 -8.83
N CYS A 57 0.47 -0.98 -8.90
CA CYS A 57 -0.75 -0.83 -8.12
C CYS A 57 -1.85 -1.75 -8.66
N LYS A 58 -2.90 -1.96 -7.86
CA LYS A 58 -4.06 -2.78 -8.24
C LYS A 58 -5.35 -1.99 -8.07
N GLY A 59 -6.29 -2.27 -8.95
CA GLY A 59 -7.60 -1.63 -9.00
C GLY A 59 -7.89 -1.13 -10.41
N HIS A 60 -9.17 -0.85 -10.68
CA HIS A 60 -9.60 -0.25 -11.95
C HIS A 60 -9.69 1.26 -11.79
N TRP A 61 -8.73 2.00 -12.37
CA TRP A 61 -8.71 3.45 -12.30
C TRP A 61 -9.74 4.09 -13.23
N GLN A 62 -10.39 5.13 -12.73
CA GLN A 62 -11.34 5.94 -13.47
C GLN A 62 -11.00 7.43 -13.28
N PRO A 63 -10.96 8.23 -14.36
CA PRO A 63 -10.75 9.67 -14.25
C PRO A 63 -11.96 10.34 -13.57
N ALA A 64 -11.76 11.55 -13.07
CA ALA A 64 -12.85 12.38 -12.55
C ALA A 64 -13.91 12.63 -13.63
N ARG A 65 -15.19 12.59 -13.26
CA ARG A 65 -16.35 12.82 -14.14
C ARG A 65 -17.47 13.50 -13.36
N ASP A 66 -18.10 14.52 -13.95
CA ASP A 66 -19.36 15.15 -13.49
C ASP A 66 -19.63 15.09 -11.98
N GLY A 67 -18.87 15.86 -11.20
CA GLY A 67 -19.04 15.97 -9.74
C GLY A 67 -18.49 14.79 -8.92
N GLN A 68 -17.97 13.74 -9.55
CA GLN A 68 -17.25 12.64 -8.91
C GLN A 68 -15.73 12.83 -9.01
N PRO A 69 -14.97 12.53 -7.94
CA PRO A 69 -13.51 12.58 -7.98
C PRO A 69 -12.96 11.50 -8.91
N ALA A 70 -11.68 11.64 -9.29
CA ALA A 70 -10.96 10.51 -9.85
C ALA A 70 -10.83 9.43 -8.77
N MET A 71 -10.91 8.17 -9.16
CA MET A 71 -11.01 7.08 -8.20
C MET A 71 -10.46 5.77 -8.75
N VAL A 72 -10.31 4.81 -7.86
CA VAL A 72 -10.01 3.43 -8.21
C VAL A 72 -11.07 2.52 -7.62
N THR A 73 -11.59 1.61 -8.43
CA THR A 73 -12.51 0.57 -8.01
C THR A 73 -11.72 -0.70 -7.66
N ALA A 74 -12.13 -1.36 -6.58
CA ALA A 74 -11.53 -2.60 -6.13
C ALA A 74 -11.62 -3.72 -7.18
N VAL A 75 -10.58 -4.55 -7.24
CA VAL A 75 -10.52 -5.73 -8.12
C VAL A 75 -10.24 -6.98 -7.29
N PRO A 76 -10.67 -8.17 -7.75
CA PRO A 76 -10.42 -9.42 -7.02
C PRO A 76 -8.91 -9.68 -6.89
N CYS A 77 -8.51 -10.01 -5.66
CA CYS A 77 -7.15 -10.30 -5.25
C CYS A 77 -7.15 -11.58 -4.41
N ILE A 78 -6.32 -12.55 -4.81
CA ILE A 78 -6.06 -13.73 -3.99
C ILE A 78 -5.27 -13.29 -2.76
N ALA A 79 -5.89 -13.39 -1.59
CA ALA A 79 -5.31 -13.00 -0.30
C ALA A 79 -4.60 -14.16 0.41
N GLY A 80 -4.88 -15.39 -0.01
CA GLY A 80 -4.32 -16.60 0.55
C GLY A 80 -5.12 -17.81 0.11
N ARG A 81 -4.96 -18.90 0.85
CA ARG A 81 -5.74 -20.12 0.69
C ARG A 81 -6.28 -20.57 2.05
N ASP A 82 -7.47 -21.15 2.05
CA ASP A 82 -8.07 -21.72 3.25
C ASP A 82 -7.49 -23.13 3.55
N ALA A 83 -8.03 -23.79 4.58
CA ALA A 83 -7.59 -25.12 4.99
C ALA A 83 -7.83 -26.21 3.92
N ASP A 84 -8.74 -25.98 2.98
CA ASP A 84 -9.07 -26.88 1.87
C ASP A 84 -8.34 -26.50 0.57
N ASP A 85 -7.28 -25.67 0.66
CA ASP A 85 -6.51 -25.12 -0.45
C ASP A 85 -7.32 -24.23 -1.41
N ARG A 86 -8.51 -23.75 -1.03
CA ARG A 86 -9.33 -22.89 -1.89
C ARG A 86 -8.85 -21.44 -1.81
N PRO A 87 -8.86 -20.69 -2.92
CA PRO A 87 -8.42 -19.30 -2.91
C PRO A 87 -9.35 -18.43 -2.06
N VAL A 88 -8.79 -17.72 -1.09
CA VAL A 88 -9.49 -16.66 -0.36
C VAL A 88 -9.38 -15.38 -1.18
N ILE A 89 -10.53 -14.86 -1.62
CA ILE A 89 -10.60 -13.67 -2.46
C ILE A 89 -10.99 -12.46 -1.60
N HIS A 90 -10.18 -11.41 -1.70
CA HIS A 90 -10.55 -10.07 -1.28
C HIS A 90 -10.77 -9.20 -2.51
N TYR A 91 -11.62 -8.19 -2.42
CA TYR A 91 -11.78 -7.18 -3.46
C TYR A 91 -11.09 -5.93 -2.96
N GLY A 92 -9.97 -5.55 -3.59
CA GLY A 92 -9.18 -4.45 -3.06
C GLY A 92 -8.35 -3.67 -4.05
N ILE A 93 -7.77 -2.62 -3.52
CA ILE A 93 -6.98 -1.60 -4.19
C ILE A 93 -5.62 -1.59 -3.51
N THR A 94 -4.53 -1.57 -4.30
CA THR A 94 -3.18 -1.43 -3.73
C THR A 94 -2.52 -0.17 -4.23
N ALA A 95 -1.91 0.57 -3.30
CA ALA A 95 -0.89 1.57 -3.61
C ALA A 95 0.47 1.00 -3.21
N ARG A 96 1.46 1.10 -4.10
CA ARG A 96 2.80 0.54 -3.89
C ARG A 96 3.87 1.51 -4.31
N ALA A 97 4.99 1.50 -3.60
CA ALA A 97 6.18 2.20 -4.06
C ALA A 97 6.62 1.62 -5.41
N ALA A 98 6.94 2.48 -6.38
CA ALA A 98 7.49 2.04 -7.65
C ALA A 98 8.80 1.27 -7.40
N PRO A 99 9.04 0.12 -8.05
CA PRO A 99 10.21 -0.70 -7.82
C PRO A 99 11.43 -0.08 -8.50
N THR A 100 11.96 1.01 -7.92
CA THR A 100 13.12 1.72 -8.44
C THR A 100 14.32 1.48 -7.52
N ALA A 101 15.53 1.52 -8.08
CA ALA A 101 16.74 1.43 -7.25
C ALA A 101 16.92 2.67 -6.34
N ALA A 102 16.15 3.74 -6.57
CA ALA A 102 16.27 5.04 -5.92
C ALA A 102 15.28 5.27 -4.77
N SER A 103 14.18 4.51 -4.67
CA SER A 103 13.22 4.59 -3.56
C SER A 103 12.51 3.26 -3.37
N HIS A 104 12.37 2.83 -2.12
CA HIS A 104 11.73 1.56 -1.74
C HIS A 104 10.41 1.72 -0.98
N GLY A 105 10.01 2.95 -0.65
CA GLY A 105 8.83 3.20 0.18
C GLY A 105 8.04 4.43 -0.23
N LEU A 106 6.76 4.41 0.12
CA LEU A 106 5.80 5.50 -0.02
C LEU A 106 6.11 6.60 1.01
N VAL A 107 6.32 6.22 2.27
CA VAL A 107 6.52 7.14 3.40
C VAL A 107 7.32 6.47 4.51
N THR A 108 8.02 7.27 5.33
CA THR A 108 8.64 6.81 6.58
C THR A 108 7.73 7.08 7.76
N LEU A 109 7.38 6.05 8.54
CA LEU A 109 6.45 6.15 9.67
C LEU A 109 7.11 6.73 10.92
N THR A 110 6.35 7.60 11.58
CA THR A 110 6.58 8.09 12.95
C THR A 110 5.50 7.53 13.90
N PRO A 111 5.71 7.55 15.22
CA PRO A 111 4.67 7.16 16.18
C PRO A 111 3.36 7.95 16.07
N THR A 112 3.43 9.17 15.55
CA THR A 112 2.27 10.06 15.39
C THR A 112 1.58 9.89 14.05
N SER A 113 2.19 9.16 13.12
CA SER A 113 1.69 9.01 11.76
C SER A 113 0.26 8.48 11.72
N ARG A 114 -0.49 8.94 10.72
CA ARG A 114 -1.90 8.59 10.50
C ARG A 114 -2.14 8.28 9.04
N LEU A 115 -2.88 7.21 8.77
CA LEU A 115 -3.37 6.87 7.43
C LEU A 115 -4.76 7.48 7.25
N ARG A 116 -4.93 8.31 6.22
CA ARG A 116 -6.23 8.76 5.77
C ARG A 116 -6.66 8.02 4.51
N VAL A 117 -7.92 7.65 4.47
CA VAL A 117 -8.53 6.94 3.35
C VAL A 117 -9.85 7.60 3.01
N ARG A 118 -9.97 8.15 1.81
CA ARG A 118 -11.25 8.64 1.28
C ARG A 118 -11.84 7.58 0.35
N TYR A 119 -12.97 7.02 0.75
CA TYR A 119 -13.54 5.83 0.11
C TYR A 119 -15.07 5.83 0.14
N ARG A 120 -15.68 4.93 -0.61
CA ARG A 120 -17.07 4.52 -0.46
C ARG A 120 -17.23 3.03 -0.71
N VAL A 121 -18.31 2.45 -0.21
CA VAL A 121 -18.67 1.05 -0.40
C VAL A 121 -20.16 1.01 -0.73
N ALA A 122 -20.56 0.25 -1.75
CA ALA A 122 -21.93 0.21 -2.25
C ALA A 122 -22.87 -0.64 -1.37
N SER A 123 -22.34 -1.58 -0.61
CA SER A 123 -23.09 -2.45 0.30
C SER A 123 -22.36 -2.65 1.62
N ASP A 124 -23.10 -2.84 2.71
CA ASP A 124 -22.54 -3.10 4.04
C ASP A 124 -21.50 -4.24 4.00
N SER A 125 -20.26 -3.90 4.30
CA SER A 125 -19.15 -4.83 4.33
C SER A 125 -18.07 -4.32 5.27
N ASN A 126 -17.37 -5.27 5.89
CA ASN A 126 -16.16 -4.97 6.62
C ASN A 126 -15.08 -4.46 5.65
N VAL A 127 -14.32 -3.47 6.12
CA VAL A 127 -13.18 -2.93 5.41
C VAL A 127 -11.92 -3.36 6.13
N ARG A 128 -11.02 -4.01 5.40
CA ARG A 128 -9.69 -4.37 5.87
C ARG A 128 -8.68 -3.44 5.23
N ILE A 129 -7.83 -2.85 6.06
CA ILE A 129 -6.73 -2.02 5.60
C ILE A 129 -5.44 -2.67 6.08
N MET A 130 -4.50 -2.89 5.16
CA MET A 130 -3.21 -3.52 5.45
C MET A 130 -2.06 -2.63 4.98
N LEU A 131 -1.04 -2.52 5.83
CA LEU A 131 0.24 -1.90 5.52
C LEU A 131 1.31 -2.98 5.39
N GLY A 132 2.03 -2.98 4.27
CA GLY A 132 3.25 -3.77 4.11
C GLY A 132 4.44 -2.88 4.41
N LEU A 133 5.23 -3.21 5.44
CA LEU A 133 6.36 -2.42 5.88
C LEU A 133 7.69 -3.02 5.45
N GLN A 134 8.67 -2.14 5.29
CA GLN A 134 10.07 -2.46 5.11
C GLN A 134 10.88 -1.78 6.21
N LYS A 135 11.99 -2.42 6.57
CA LYS A 135 13.02 -1.84 7.42
C LYS A 135 13.78 -0.78 6.61
N PRO A 136 14.43 0.21 7.26
CA PRO A 136 15.25 1.21 6.56
C PRO A 136 16.36 0.65 5.67
N ASN A 137 16.78 -0.60 5.90
CA ASN A 137 17.77 -1.31 5.08
C ASN A 137 17.14 -2.11 3.91
N GLY A 138 15.86 -1.92 3.61
CA GLY A 138 15.14 -2.61 2.54
C GLY A 138 14.67 -4.03 2.89
N GLY A 139 15.00 -4.54 4.09
CA GLY A 139 14.51 -5.84 4.54
C GLY A 139 13.00 -5.82 4.85
N PHE A 140 12.35 -6.99 4.82
CA PHE A 140 10.95 -7.11 5.21
C PHE A 140 10.72 -6.61 6.65
N GLY A 141 9.74 -5.72 6.82
CA GLY A 141 9.40 -5.06 8.08
C GLY A 141 8.12 -5.58 8.73
N GLY A 142 7.39 -6.49 8.08
CA GLY A 142 6.12 -7.04 8.57
C GLY A 142 4.93 -6.54 7.77
N ASN A 143 3.81 -7.26 7.88
CA ASN A 143 2.50 -6.82 7.42
C ASN A 143 1.65 -6.50 8.64
N PHE A 144 0.95 -5.39 8.61
CA PHE A 144 0.11 -4.91 9.68
C PHE A 144 -1.26 -4.56 9.15
N GLN A 145 -2.29 -4.61 9.98
CA GLN A 145 -3.64 -4.38 9.53
C GLN A 145 -4.52 -3.72 10.59
N VAL A 146 -5.59 -3.11 10.09
CA VAL A 146 -6.79 -2.80 10.86
C VAL A 146 -7.96 -3.49 10.18
N TRP A 147 -8.83 -4.07 10.99
CA TRP A 147 -10.11 -4.61 10.54
C TRP A 147 -11.21 -3.69 11.07
N LEU A 148 -12.01 -3.14 10.17
CA LEU A 148 -13.12 -2.25 10.50
C LEU A 148 -14.41 -3.00 10.22
N ALA A 149 -15.11 -3.38 11.28
CA ALA A 149 -16.49 -3.82 11.13
C ALA A 149 -17.37 -2.65 10.66
N ALA A 150 -18.45 -2.94 9.94
CA ALA A 150 -19.31 -1.91 9.36
C ALA A 150 -19.87 -0.92 10.40
N ASP A 151 -20.13 -1.38 11.62
CA ASP A 151 -20.58 -0.58 12.76
C ASP A 151 -19.45 0.22 13.45
N GLU A 152 -18.20 -0.26 13.36
CA GLU A 152 -17.02 0.38 13.94
C GLU A 152 -16.47 1.54 13.10
N VAL A 153 -16.74 1.55 11.80
CA VAL A 153 -16.36 2.63 10.86
C VAL A 153 -16.68 4.01 11.45
N SER A 154 -17.84 4.16 12.08
CA SER A 154 -18.33 5.40 12.67
C SER A 154 -17.37 6.08 13.65
N ARG A 155 -16.50 5.32 14.34
CA ARG A 155 -15.54 5.88 15.32
C ARG A 155 -14.32 6.54 14.68
N LEU A 156 -14.00 6.17 13.45
CA LEU A 156 -12.80 6.62 12.72
C LEU A 156 -13.14 7.59 11.59
N LEU A 157 -14.43 7.89 11.39
CA LEU A 157 -14.87 8.88 10.42
C LEU A 157 -14.46 10.29 10.85
N THR A 158 -13.82 11.00 9.94
CA THR A 158 -13.64 12.45 10.09
C THR A 158 -14.91 13.18 9.65
N THR A 159 -15.35 14.17 10.42
CA THR A 159 -16.34 15.17 10.00
C THR A 159 -15.71 16.16 9.02
N GLU A 160 -15.28 15.71 7.84
CA GLU A 160 -14.92 16.62 6.76
C GLU A 160 -16.19 17.05 6.03
N PRO A 161 -16.32 18.32 5.58
CA PRO A 161 -17.49 18.77 4.84
C PRO A 161 -17.57 17.98 3.54
N SER A 162 -18.67 17.26 3.35
CA SER A 162 -18.90 16.46 2.16
C SER A 162 -18.77 17.35 0.91
N THR A 163 -17.94 16.92 -0.04
CA THR A 163 -18.24 17.13 -1.46
C THR A 163 -19.71 16.79 -1.73
N SER A 164 -20.34 17.35 -2.76
CA SER A 164 -21.78 17.22 -3.05
C SER A 164 -22.39 15.80 -3.08
N ASP A 165 -21.56 14.76 -2.98
CA ASP A 165 -21.93 13.36 -2.86
C ASP A 165 -21.64 12.83 -1.43
N ALA A 166 -22.71 12.63 -0.66
CA ALA A 166 -22.70 12.13 0.71
C ALA A 166 -22.27 10.66 0.84
N SER A 167 -22.05 9.94 -0.26
CA SER A 167 -21.60 8.55 -0.23
C SER A 167 -20.11 8.40 0.11
N TRP A 168 -19.31 9.45 -0.06
CA TRP A 168 -17.88 9.43 0.27
C TRP A 168 -17.65 9.61 1.77
N GLN A 169 -16.84 8.72 2.32
CA GLN A 169 -16.42 8.68 3.70
C GLN A 169 -14.91 8.88 3.79
N SER A 170 -14.44 9.43 4.91
CA SER A 170 -13.02 9.63 5.19
C SER A 170 -12.67 8.99 6.53
N LEU A 171 -11.74 8.04 6.51
CA LEU A 171 -11.13 7.47 7.70
C LEU A 171 -9.86 8.23 8.04
N ASP A 172 -9.57 8.39 9.32
CA ASP A 172 -8.28 8.87 9.82
C ASP A 172 -7.77 7.96 10.94
N ILE A 173 -6.87 7.06 10.56
CA ILE A 173 -6.45 5.91 11.37
C ILE A 173 -5.03 6.15 11.91
N PRO A 174 -4.84 6.27 13.24
CA PRO A 174 -3.51 6.29 13.82
C PRO A 174 -2.75 5.00 13.47
N ILE A 175 -1.47 5.10 13.12
CA ILE A 175 -0.62 3.92 12.85
C ILE A 175 -0.54 2.99 14.08
N ALA A 176 -0.75 3.52 15.29
CA ALA A 176 -0.81 2.75 16.52
C ALA A 176 -1.97 1.73 16.60
N GLU A 177 -3.02 1.90 15.79
CA GLU A 177 -4.15 0.96 15.69
C GLU A 177 -3.81 -0.26 14.82
N PHE A 178 -2.73 -0.21 14.03
CA PHE A 178 -2.36 -1.31 13.15
C PHE A 178 -1.71 -2.45 13.93
N GLU A 179 -2.36 -3.61 13.89
CA GLU A 179 -1.90 -4.84 14.52
C GLU A 179 -1.09 -5.70 13.54
N PRO A 180 -0.06 -6.42 13.99
CA PRO A 180 0.68 -7.33 13.14
C PRO A 180 -0.24 -8.44 12.59
N LEU A 181 -0.06 -8.81 11.33
CA LEU A 181 -0.79 -9.93 10.74
C LEU A 181 -0.41 -11.30 11.34
N ILE A 182 0.76 -11.37 11.99
CA ILE A 182 1.28 -12.56 12.67
C ILE A 182 1.60 -12.16 14.11
N ASP A 183 1.00 -12.85 15.09
CA ASP A 183 0.95 -12.50 16.52
C ASP A 183 2.30 -12.28 17.23
N HIS A 184 3.42 -12.64 16.60
CA HIS A 184 4.76 -12.55 17.18
C HIS A 184 5.61 -11.38 16.62
N ILE A 185 5.05 -10.54 15.74
CA ILE A 185 5.74 -9.35 15.25
C ILE A 185 5.40 -8.18 16.17
N PRO A 186 6.38 -7.43 16.71
CA PRO A 186 6.09 -6.21 17.48
C PRO A 186 5.32 -5.19 16.63
N ARG A 187 4.59 -4.28 17.29
CA ARG A 187 3.89 -3.13 16.67
C ARG A 187 4.75 -2.42 15.61
N PRO A 188 4.13 -1.72 14.62
CA PRO A 188 4.85 -1.08 13.53
C PRO A 188 6.11 -0.35 14.02
N PRO A 189 7.31 -0.75 13.56
CA PRO A 189 8.53 -0.20 14.13
C PRO A 189 8.67 1.28 13.75
N ASN A 190 9.19 2.09 14.68
CA ASN A 190 9.55 3.48 14.38
C ASN A 190 10.53 3.53 13.20
N ASN A 191 10.33 4.48 12.29
CA ASN A 191 11.10 4.63 11.05
C ASN A 191 10.92 3.49 10.04
N ALA A 192 9.91 2.63 10.18
CA ALA A 192 9.54 1.70 9.13
C ALA A 192 9.09 2.45 7.87
N GLN A 193 9.39 1.88 6.70
CA GLN A 193 9.01 2.44 5.41
C GLN A 193 7.78 1.69 4.91
N VAL A 194 6.71 2.42 4.59
CA VAL A 194 5.51 1.80 3.99
C VAL A 194 5.82 1.46 2.55
N SER A 195 5.71 0.19 2.17
CA SER A 195 5.91 -0.29 0.80
C SER A 195 4.59 -0.61 0.08
N LEU A 196 3.53 -0.83 0.85
CA LEU A 196 2.21 -1.20 0.38
C LEU A 196 1.14 -0.61 1.30
N VAL A 197 0.12 0.00 0.71
CA VAL A 197 -1.19 0.19 1.33
C VAL A 197 -2.18 -0.67 0.56
N PHE A 198 -2.94 -1.51 1.25
CA PHE A 198 -3.99 -2.33 0.67
C PHE A 198 -5.32 -2.04 1.39
N VAL A 199 -6.32 -1.61 0.63
CA VAL A 199 -7.68 -1.37 1.14
C VAL A 199 -8.59 -2.38 0.46
N ALA A 200 -9.35 -3.15 1.22
CA ALA A 200 -10.16 -4.22 0.67
C ALA A 200 -11.44 -4.50 1.45
N THR A 201 -12.44 -5.03 0.75
CA THR A 201 -13.54 -5.78 1.36
C THR A 201 -13.26 -7.27 1.26
N THR A 202 -13.75 -8.03 2.24
CA THR A 202 -13.46 -9.46 2.33
C THR A 202 -14.65 -10.28 1.87
N SER A 203 -14.37 -11.40 1.19
CA SER A 203 -15.35 -12.42 0.78
C SER A 203 -16.38 -12.02 -0.27
N ILE A 204 -16.75 -10.73 -0.37
CA ILE A 204 -17.74 -10.22 -1.33
C ILE A 204 -17.24 -8.99 -2.09
N GLU A 205 -17.72 -8.85 -3.33
CA GLU A 205 -17.58 -7.64 -4.13
C GLU A 205 -18.61 -6.62 -3.62
N ALA A 206 -18.18 -5.73 -2.73
CA ALA A 206 -19.07 -4.75 -2.10
C ALA A 206 -19.06 -3.38 -2.80
N GLY A 207 -18.48 -3.28 -4.01
CA GLY A 207 -18.34 -2.02 -4.73
C GLY A 207 -17.44 -1.01 -4.03
N LEU A 208 -16.32 -1.47 -3.45
CA LEU A 208 -15.33 -0.59 -2.81
C LEU A 208 -14.65 0.31 -3.85
N GLU A 209 -14.65 1.60 -3.57
CA GLU A 209 -13.97 2.64 -4.35
C GLU A 209 -13.17 3.55 -3.45
N VAL A 210 -11.98 3.96 -3.90
CA VAL A 210 -11.08 4.86 -3.16
C VAL A 210 -10.71 6.04 -4.04
N ALA A 211 -10.88 7.25 -3.53
CA ALA A 211 -10.54 8.50 -4.19
C ALA A 211 -9.26 9.13 -3.63
N GLU A 212 -8.84 8.77 -2.40
CA GLU A 212 -7.58 9.25 -1.84
C GLU A 212 -7.00 8.29 -0.82
N LEU A 213 -5.68 8.17 -0.83
CA LEU A 213 -4.87 7.59 0.25
C LEU A 213 -3.82 8.62 0.65
N SER A 214 -3.65 8.87 1.94
CA SER A 214 -2.52 9.68 2.42
C SER A 214 -1.99 9.20 3.76
N ILE A 215 -0.70 9.40 3.98
CA ILE A 215 -0.05 9.16 5.27
C ILE A 215 0.72 10.41 5.65
N THR A 216 0.39 10.98 6.79
CA THR A 216 1.03 12.18 7.36
C THR A 216 1.49 11.90 8.79
N PRO A 217 2.46 12.66 9.33
CA PRO A 217 2.83 12.62 10.74
C PRO A 217 1.69 12.98 11.68
#